data_AF-T1GPU0-F1
#
_entry.id   AF-T1GPU0-F1
#
_cell.length_a   1.000
_cell.length_b   1.000
_cell.length_c   1.000
_cell.angle_alpha   90.00
_cell.angle_beta   90.00
_cell.angle_gamma   90.00
#
_symmetry.space_group_name_H-M   'P 1'
#
loop_
_entity.id
_entity.type
_entity.pdbx_description
1 polymer ?
#
loop_
_entity_poly.entity_id
_entity_poly.type
_entity_poly.pdbx_seq_one_letter_code
_entity_poly.pdbx_strand_id
1 'polypeptide(L)'
;TSCGFNLPGFFIYLQGNKSRFPNSFFSTNILIKSMFGTLQNYLSNIERSWQVQDGHNVAAFISLKDKHIMNRSLYIQSPEYECERILDNQIAEIVSSHLKVLFYLGSDAKDYLEAYKSQSTCIQAVVRMLQQRKEENWCLPIMYTTCLDLRVLAQRCEENGKTSKPGEILEKAAECLMSCFRVCAADARSSEEDTKRLGMLNLVNQLFKVYFKINKLHLCKPLIRAIDSSVFKDAFPLPEQITYKYFVGRKAMFDSDYKSADEFLSFAFENCPRDYIKNKRLILIYLVPVKMLLGYMPKKEILQRYDVLQFHELAESLKEGNVRKFDKVIEKMRVFSSNVESIS
;
A
#
# COMPACT_ATOMS: atom_id res chain seq x y z
N THR A 1 -5.52 -15.61 -25.98
CA THR A 1 -4.43 -14.62 -25.80
C THR A 1 -4.71 -13.83 -24.53
N SER A 2 -4.30 -14.41 -23.40
CA SER A 2 -4.59 -13.93 -22.05
C SER A 2 -3.27 -13.51 -21.38
N CYS A 3 -2.90 -12.24 -21.53
CA CYS A 3 -1.82 -11.64 -20.74
C CYS A 3 -2.39 -11.23 -19.37
N GLY A 4 -2.17 -12.08 -18.37
CA GLY A 4 -2.45 -11.78 -16.97
C GLY A 4 -1.42 -10.79 -16.42
N PHE A 5 -1.71 -9.50 -16.51
CA PHE A 5 -1.03 -8.48 -15.71
C PHE A 5 -1.56 -8.56 -14.28
N ASN A 6 -0.80 -9.18 -13.39
CA ASN A 6 -0.90 -8.94 -11.96
C ASN A 6 -0.58 -7.45 -11.73
N LEU A 7 -1.61 -6.61 -11.55
CA LEU A 7 -1.47 -5.21 -11.17
C LEU A 7 -1.30 -5.13 -9.64
N PRO A 8 -0.09 -4.86 -9.09
CA PRO A 8 0.14 -4.84 -7.65
C PRO A 8 -0.44 -3.60 -6.92
N GLY A 9 -1.18 -2.72 -7.60
CA GLY A 9 -1.62 -1.42 -7.06
C GLY A 9 -3.10 -1.29 -6.65
N PHE A 10 -3.99 -2.24 -6.96
CA PHE A 10 -5.45 -2.02 -6.91
C PHE A 10 -6.13 -2.12 -5.52
N PHE A 11 -5.39 -2.20 -4.42
CA PHE A 11 -5.98 -2.60 -3.15
C PHE A 11 -6.31 -1.38 -2.25
N ILE A 12 -7.56 -0.91 -2.31
CA ILE A 12 -8.17 -0.08 -1.24
C ILE A 12 -8.15 -0.87 0.07
N TYR A 13 -8.47 -2.17 -0.03
CA TYR A 13 -8.44 -3.11 1.07
C TYR A 13 -7.00 -3.55 1.40
N LEU A 14 -6.57 -3.46 2.67
CA LEU A 14 -5.38 -4.15 3.18
C LEU A 14 -5.65 -5.65 3.29
N GLN A 15 -5.59 -6.41 2.19
CA GLN A 15 -5.52 -7.85 2.36
C GLN A 15 -4.06 -8.08 2.66
N GLY A 16 -3.78 -8.14 3.96
CA GLY A 16 -3.07 -9.29 4.48
C GLY A 16 -3.61 -10.52 3.76
N ASN A 17 -3.03 -10.83 2.61
CA ASN A 17 -2.79 -12.21 2.28
C ASN A 17 -2.27 -12.78 3.58
N LYS A 18 -3.01 -13.73 4.17
CA LYS A 18 -2.43 -14.71 5.08
C LYS A 18 -1.07 -14.99 4.47
N SER A 19 -0.04 -14.42 5.08
CA SER A 19 1.28 -14.50 4.54
C SER A 19 1.49 -16.00 4.47
N ARG A 20 1.60 -16.53 3.25
CA ARG A 20 2.13 -17.88 3.06
C ARG A 20 3.61 -17.77 3.43
N PHE A 21 3.89 -17.53 4.71
CA PHE A 21 5.03 -18.14 5.35
C PHE A 21 4.53 -19.56 5.58
N PRO A 22 4.94 -20.53 4.75
CA PRO A 22 4.51 -21.90 4.93
C PRO A 22 4.98 -22.35 6.31
N ASN A 23 4.02 -22.50 7.22
CA ASN A 23 4.24 -23.28 8.43
C ASN A 23 4.35 -24.73 7.96
N SER A 24 5.47 -25.37 8.29
CA SER A 24 5.77 -26.79 8.07
C SER A 24 5.79 -27.27 6.62
N PHE A 25 6.98 -27.42 6.04
CA PHE A 25 7.30 -28.56 5.18
C PHE A 25 8.66 -29.11 5.65
N PHE A 26 8.59 -30.05 6.58
CA PHE A 26 9.73 -30.91 6.89
C PHE A 26 9.90 -31.88 5.72
N SER A 27 11.14 -32.00 5.25
CA SER A 27 11.62 -32.97 4.24
C SER A 27 11.51 -32.53 2.78
N THR A 28 12.56 -31.86 2.28
CA THR A 28 13.28 -32.12 0.99
C THR A 28 14.13 -30.90 0.58
N ASN A 29 15.28 -30.71 1.24
CA ASN A 29 16.20 -29.58 1.02
C ASN A 29 16.86 -29.55 -0.38
N ILE A 30 16.76 -30.64 -1.16
CA ILE A 30 17.46 -30.79 -2.45
C ILE A 30 16.58 -30.33 -3.63
N LEU A 31 15.27 -30.59 -3.60
CA LEU A 31 14.34 -30.20 -4.69
C LEU A 31 14.08 -28.69 -4.73
N ILE A 32 13.98 -28.03 -3.58
CA ILE A 32 13.77 -26.57 -3.48
C ILE A 32 15.00 -25.80 -4.00
N LYS A 33 16.21 -26.30 -3.75
CA LYS A 33 17.46 -25.71 -4.24
C LYS A 33 17.56 -25.74 -5.77
N SER A 34 16.99 -26.77 -6.41
CA SER A 34 16.92 -26.87 -7.87
C SER A 34 15.90 -25.91 -8.50
N MET A 35 14.86 -25.52 -7.76
CA MET A 35 13.75 -24.69 -8.27
C MET A 35 13.98 -23.18 -8.12
N PHE A 36 14.79 -22.75 -7.14
CA PHE A 36 15.00 -21.32 -6.83
C PHE A 36 16.46 -20.82 -6.94
N GLY A 37 17.40 -21.68 -7.31
CA GLY A 37 18.80 -21.31 -7.53
C GLY A 37 19.60 -20.98 -6.26
N THR A 38 20.89 -20.69 -6.42
CA THR A 38 21.80 -20.27 -5.35
C THR A 38 21.69 -18.76 -5.08
N LEU A 39 22.23 -18.28 -3.95
CA LEU A 39 22.39 -16.84 -3.68
C LEU A 39 23.10 -16.14 -4.84
N GLN A 40 24.18 -16.74 -5.35
CA GLN A 40 24.95 -16.17 -6.47
C GLN A 40 24.11 -16.03 -7.74
N ASN A 41 23.27 -17.02 -8.06
CA ASN A 41 22.35 -16.93 -9.22
C ASN A 41 21.31 -15.83 -9.01
N TYR A 42 20.77 -15.71 -7.79
CA TYR A 42 19.82 -14.66 -7.42
C TYR A 42 20.45 -13.26 -7.57
N LEU A 43 21.63 -13.03 -7.02
CA LEU A 43 22.35 -11.75 -7.12
C LEU A 43 22.74 -11.43 -8.58
N SER A 44 23.20 -12.43 -9.34
CA SER A 44 23.55 -12.24 -10.75
C SER A 44 22.34 -11.87 -11.62
N ASN A 45 21.16 -12.42 -11.32
CA ASN A 45 19.92 -12.06 -12.03
C ASN A 45 19.46 -10.64 -11.69
N ILE A 46 19.63 -10.19 -10.45
CA ILE A 46 19.38 -8.80 -10.06
C ILE A 46 20.33 -7.88 -10.80
N GLU A 47 21.63 -8.15 -10.79
CA GLU A 47 22.64 -7.33 -11.46
C GLU A 47 22.35 -7.22 -12.96
N ARG A 48 22.02 -8.34 -13.62
CA ARG A 48 21.63 -8.33 -15.03
C ARG A 48 20.41 -7.44 -15.29
N SER A 49 19.42 -7.47 -14.40
CA SER A 49 18.20 -6.66 -14.52
C SER A 49 18.48 -5.18 -14.27
N TRP A 50 19.38 -4.89 -13.33
CA TRP A 50 19.86 -3.55 -13.01
C TRP A 50 20.61 -2.92 -14.18
N GLN A 51 21.51 -3.68 -14.83
CA GLN A 51 22.29 -3.21 -15.98
C GLN A 51 21.42 -2.85 -17.19
N VAL A 52 20.32 -3.57 -17.41
CA VAL A 52 19.36 -3.26 -18.49
C VAL A 52 18.25 -2.29 -18.06
N GLN A 53 18.35 -1.71 -16.86
CA GLN A 53 17.38 -0.75 -16.30
C GLN A 53 15.94 -1.30 -16.21
N ASP A 54 15.78 -2.62 -16.01
CA ASP A 54 14.47 -3.24 -15.81
C ASP A 54 14.03 -3.12 -14.34
N GLY A 55 13.50 -1.95 -14.00
CA GLY A 55 13.04 -1.67 -12.63
C GLY A 55 11.93 -2.59 -12.15
N HIS A 56 11.08 -3.13 -13.05
CA HIS A 56 10.02 -4.06 -12.67
C HIS A 56 10.57 -5.40 -12.21
N ASN A 57 11.56 -5.94 -12.93
CA ASN A 57 12.18 -7.21 -12.55
C ASN A 57 13.03 -7.05 -11.28
N VAL A 58 13.78 -5.96 -11.15
CA VAL A 58 14.50 -5.64 -9.90
C VAL A 58 13.51 -5.53 -8.73
N ALA A 59 12.40 -4.81 -8.91
CA ALA A 59 11.35 -4.69 -7.90
C ALA A 59 10.73 -6.03 -7.51
N ALA A 60 10.62 -6.99 -8.44
CA ALA A 60 10.14 -8.34 -8.13
C ALA A 60 11.13 -9.09 -7.24
N PHE A 61 12.43 -9.02 -7.53
CA PHE A 61 13.45 -9.68 -6.71
C PHE A 61 13.55 -9.12 -5.28
N ILE A 62 13.19 -7.87 -5.05
CA ILE A 62 13.21 -7.26 -3.70
C ILE A 62 11.82 -7.20 -3.02
N SER A 63 10.82 -7.89 -3.57
CA SER A 63 9.46 -7.87 -3.02
C SER A 63 9.21 -8.98 -2.01
N LEU A 64 8.62 -8.64 -0.86
CA LEU A 64 8.11 -9.62 0.10
C LEU A 64 6.92 -10.45 -0.41
N LYS A 65 6.44 -10.20 -1.64
CA LYS A 65 5.35 -10.94 -2.29
C LYS A 65 5.81 -11.88 -3.40
N ASP A 66 7.05 -11.77 -3.84
CA ASP A 66 7.56 -12.59 -4.92
C ASP A 66 7.90 -14.01 -4.45
N LYS A 67 7.98 -14.94 -5.40
CA LYS A 67 8.26 -16.36 -5.15
C LYS A 67 9.65 -16.63 -4.55
N HIS A 68 10.64 -15.75 -4.73
CA HIS A 68 11.99 -15.97 -4.19
C HIS A 68 12.01 -16.08 -2.66
N ILE A 69 11.03 -15.51 -1.95
CA ILE A 69 10.93 -15.61 -0.48
C ILE A 69 10.80 -17.06 0.01
N MET A 70 10.40 -17.99 -0.87
CA MET A 70 10.34 -19.42 -0.56
C MET A 70 11.74 -20.06 -0.48
N ASN A 71 12.77 -19.40 -1.03
CA ASN A 71 14.13 -19.89 -1.01
C ASN A 71 14.81 -19.58 0.32
N ARG A 72 14.94 -20.59 1.19
CA ARG A 72 15.59 -20.44 2.50
C ARG A 72 17.08 -20.10 2.42
N SER A 73 17.74 -20.32 1.29
CA SER A 73 19.15 -19.91 1.15
C SER A 73 19.35 -18.39 1.08
N LEU A 74 18.27 -17.61 0.94
CA LEU A 74 18.32 -16.15 0.91
C LEU A 74 18.19 -15.51 2.31
N TYR A 75 17.95 -16.31 3.35
CA TYR A 75 17.73 -15.83 4.72
C TYR A 75 19.08 -15.69 5.43
N ILE A 76 19.79 -14.61 5.10
CA ILE A 76 21.19 -14.39 5.50
C ILE A 76 21.26 -13.22 6.48
N GLN A 77 21.93 -13.44 7.63
CA GLN A 77 22.09 -12.42 8.66
C GLN A 77 22.99 -11.25 8.23
N SER A 78 24.10 -11.56 7.55
CA SER A 78 25.10 -10.60 7.09
C SER A 78 25.36 -10.74 5.59
N PRO A 79 24.44 -10.26 4.73
CA PRO A 79 24.53 -10.41 3.27
C PRO A 79 25.46 -9.39 2.57
N GLU A 80 25.97 -8.39 3.28
CA GLU A 80 26.62 -7.19 2.70
C GLU A 80 27.81 -7.53 1.81
N TYR A 81 28.75 -8.32 2.31
CA TYR A 81 29.98 -8.67 1.58
C TYR A 81 29.68 -9.35 0.24
N GLU A 82 28.74 -10.30 0.24
CA GLU A 82 28.36 -11.04 -0.98
C GLU A 82 27.59 -10.15 -1.96
N CYS A 83 26.76 -9.23 -1.46
CA CYS A 83 26.05 -8.26 -2.29
C CYS A 83 27.02 -7.27 -2.93
N GLU A 84 27.91 -6.64 -2.15
CA GLU A 84 28.90 -5.67 -2.63
C GLU A 84 29.90 -6.28 -3.62
N ARG A 85 30.18 -7.58 -3.52
CA ARG A 85 31.08 -8.26 -4.46
C ARG A 85 30.46 -8.44 -5.85
N ILE A 86 29.13 -8.54 -5.97
CA ILE A 86 28.44 -8.92 -7.21
C ILE A 86 27.62 -7.77 -7.81
N LEU A 87 27.03 -6.95 -6.95
CA LEU A 87 26.07 -5.91 -7.32
C LEU A 87 26.72 -4.52 -7.37
N ASP A 88 26.17 -3.63 -8.20
CA ASP A 88 26.47 -2.19 -8.10
C ASP A 88 26.16 -1.65 -6.70
N ASN A 89 26.96 -0.69 -6.21
CA ASN A 89 26.86 -0.14 -4.86
C ASN A 89 25.44 0.34 -4.49
N GLN A 90 24.69 0.92 -5.45
CA GLN A 90 23.34 1.45 -5.18
C GLN A 90 22.34 0.33 -4.89
N ILE A 91 22.39 -0.76 -5.67
CA ILE A 91 21.45 -1.89 -5.52
C ILE A 91 21.94 -2.89 -4.47
N ALA A 92 23.25 -2.98 -4.22
CA ALA A 92 23.85 -3.81 -3.18
C ALA A 92 23.27 -3.50 -1.79
N GLU A 93 23.14 -2.21 -1.44
CA GLU A 93 22.61 -1.80 -0.13
C GLU A 93 21.11 -2.14 0.02
N ILE A 94 20.33 -1.94 -1.04
CA ILE A 94 18.90 -2.26 -1.10
C ILE A 94 18.69 -3.77 -0.93
N VAL A 95 19.43 -4.58 -1.71
CA VAL A 95 19.33 -6.04 -1.67
C VAL A 95 19.82 -6.60 -0.34
N SER A 96 20.91 -6.07 0.21
CA SER A 96 21.41 -6.46 1.54
C SER A 96 20.35 -6.24 2.61
N SER A 97 19.70 -5.07 2.58
CA SER A 97 18.62 -4.75 3.52
C SER A 97 17.43 -5.70 3.36
N HIS A 98 17.04 -6.03 2.12
CA HIS A 98 15.98 -7.00 1.84
C HIS A 98 16.30 -8.42 2.34
N LEU A 99 17.52 -8.92 2.12
CA LEU A 99 17.93 -10.24 2.60
C LEU A 99 17.92 -10.32 4.13
N LYS A 100 18.28 -9.24 4.83
CA LYS A 100 18.12 -9.13 6.30
C LYS A 100 16.65 -9.15 6.72
N VAL A 101 15.77 -8.46 5.99
CA VAL A 101 14.32 -8.54 6.24
C VAL A 101 13.86 -9.99 6.15
N LEU A 102 14.25 -10.73 5.11
CA LEU A 102 13.93 -12.15 4.99
C LEU A 102 14.45 -12.94 6.19
N PHE A 103 15.72 -12.77 6.58
CA PHE A 103 16.32 -13.41 7.75
C PHE A 103 15.48 -13.23 9.01
N TYR A 104 15.14 -11.99 9.40
CA TYR A 104 14.34 -11.71 10.61
C TYR A 104 12.91 -12.26 10.54
N LEU A 105 12.32 -12.34 9.35
CA LEU A 105 11.00 -12.94 9.13
C LEU A 105 11.03 -14.47 9.06
N GLY A 106 12.21 -15.07 8.89
CA GLY A 106 12.40 -16.52 8.82
C GLY A 106 12.71 -17.19 10.14
N SER A 107 13.08 -16.42 11.16
CA SER A 107 13.27 -16.91 12.54
C SER A 107 12.02 -17.59 13.10
N ASP A 108 12.20 -18.60 13.97
CA ASP A 108 11.10 -19.34 14.60
C ASP A 108 10.12 -18.41 15.33
N ALA A 109 10.66 -17.41 16.02
CA ALA A 109 9.93 -16.23 16.46
C ALA A 109 10.23 -15.08 15.50
N LYS A 110 9.25 -14.70 14.67
CA LYS A 110 9.40 -13.63 13.68
C LYS A 110 9.70 -12.32 14.38
N ASP A 111 10.86 -11.74 14.08
CA ASP A 111 11.23 -10.43 14.60
C ASP A 111 10.78 -9.33 13.63
N TYR A 112 9.51 -8.94 13.76
CA TYR A 112 8.96 -7.88 12.93
C TYR A 112 9.66 -6.54 13.14
N LEU A 113 10.16 -6.26 14.36
CA LEU A 113 10.77 -4.98 14.67
C LEU A 113 12.12 -4.82 13.96
N GLU A 114 12.97 -5.85 13.99
CA GLU A 114 14.25 -5.84 13.28
C GLU A 114 14.07 -5.92 11.76
N ALA A 115 13.04 -6.65 11.28
CA ALA A 115 12.64 -6.61 9.88
C ALA A 115 12.22 -5.20 9.45
N TYR A 116 11.38 -4.51 10.22
CA TYR A 116 10.99 -3.13 9.94
C TYR A 116 12.17 -2.15 9.95
N LYS A 117 13.10 -2.30 10.90
CA LYS A 117 14.32 -1.46 10.96
C LYS A 117 15.17 -1.68 9.71
N SER A 118 15.38 -2.93 9.30
CA SER A 118 16.11 -3.29 8.08
C SER A 118 15.42 -2.70 6.83
N GLN A 119 14.10 -2.78 6.75
CA GLN A 119 13.34 -2.15 5.67
C GLN A 119 13.40 -0.62 5.71
N SER A 120 13.50 0.00 6.88
CA SER A 120 13.71 1.45 7.01
C SER A 120 15.06 1.87 6.43
N THR A 121 16.12 1.09 6.69
CA THR A 121 17.44 1.27 6.07
C THR A 121 17.35 1.11 4.54
N CYS A 122 16.61 0.10 4.06
CA CYS A 122 16.34 -0.10 2.63
C CYS A 122 15.76 1.16 1.98
N ILE A 123 14.80 1.82 2.64
CA ILE A 123 14.19 3.06 2.13
C ILE A 123 15.20 4.21 2.08
N GLN A 124 16.12 4.32 3.03
CA GLN A 124 17.18 5.32 2.97
C GLN A 124 18.12 5.10 1.78
N ALA A 125 18.43 3.85 1.46
CA ALA A 125 19.19 3.49 0.25
C ALA A 125 18.42 3.85 -1.03
N VAL A 126 17.12 3.56 -1.08
CA VAL A 126 16.23 3.95 -2.20
C VAL A 126 16.18 5.48 -2.37
N VAL A 127 16.11 6.26 -1.29
CA VAL A 127 16.15 7.73 -1.36
C VAL A 127 17.46 8.21 -2.00
N ARG A 128 18.61 7.65 -1.61
CA ARG A 128 19.90 7.98 -2.23
C ARG A 128 19.95 7.59 -3.70
N MET A 129 19.46 6.40 -4.05
CA MET A 129 19.35 5.94 -5.44
C MET A 129 18.54 6.94 -6.28
N LEU A 130 17.35 7.35 -5.82
CA LEU A 130 16.49 8.30 -6.52
C LEU A 130 17.15 9.68 -6.69
N GLN A 131 17.96 10.13 -5.73
CA GLN A 131 18.67 11.40 -5.80
C GLN A 131 19.85 11.37 -6.79
N GLN A 132 20.54 10.24 -6.87
CA GLN A 132 21.72 10.08 -7.74
C GLN A 132 21.33 9.84 -9.20
N ARG A 133 20.23 9.12 -9.44
CA ARG A 133 19.67 8.85 -10.78
C ARG A 133 18.85 10.03 -11.26
N LYS A 134 19.51 11.09 -11.73
CA LYS A 134 18.84 12.27 -12.30
C LYS A 134 18.21 11.92 -13.64
N GLU A 135 17.05 12.50 -13.94
CA GLU A 135 16.43 12.41 -15.29
C GLU A 135 16.13 10.96 -15.74
N GLU A 136 15.88 10.05 -14.80
CA GLU A 136 15.55 8.64 -15.06
C GLU A 136 14.43 8.15 -14.13
N ASN A 137 13.34 7.58 -14.64
CA ASN A 137 12.24 7.07 -13.80
C ASN A 137 12.06 5.54 -13.80
N TRP A 138 12.92 4.80 -14.51
CA TRP A 138 12.86 3.33 -14.57
C TRP A 138 12.95 2.69 -13.17
N CYS A 139 13.55 3.37 -12.18
CA CYS A 139 13.69 2.90 -10.81
C CYS A 139 12.44 3.11 -9.93
N LEU A 140 11.38 3.74 -10.43
CA LEU A 140 10.13 3.94 -9.68
C LEU A 140 9.49 2.63 -9.17
N PRO A 141 9.46 1.51 -9.93
CA PRO A 141 8.91 0.25 -9.43
C PRO A 141 9.64 -0.28 -8.18
N ILE A 142 10.95 -0.06 -8.08
CA ILE A 142 11.76 -0.43 -6.89
C ILE A 142 11.23 0.32 -5.68
N MET A 143 11.06 1.64 -5.80
CA MET A 143 10.49 2.49 -4.76
C MET A 143 9.07 2.04 -4.36
N TYR A 144 8.20 1.73 -5.33
CA TYR A 144 6.84 1.29 -5.05
C TYR A 144 6.82 0.03 -4.19
N THR A 145 7.64 -0.96 -4.53
CA THR A 145 7.75 -2.21 -3.76
C THR A 145 8.28 -1.95 -2.36
N THR A 146 9.40 -1.25 -2.22
CA THR A 146 10.02 -1.04 -0.90
C THR A 146 9.13 -0.23 0.03
N CYS A 147 8.42 0.78 -0.50
CA CYS A 147 7.49 1.61 0.27
C CYS A 147 6.25 0.81 0.71
N LEU A 148 5.73 -0.07 -0.14
CA LEU A 148 4.65 -0.98 0.23
C LEU A 148 5.08 -1.91 1.36
N ASP A 149 6.25 -2.52 1.23
CA ASP A 149 6.76 -3.50 2.19
C ASP A 149 7.08 -2.83 3.54
N LEU A 150 7.61 -1.59 3.54
CA LEU A 150 7.77 -0.79 4.77
C LEU A 150 6.44 -0.62 5.49
N ARG A 151 5.39 -0.18 4.79
CA ARG A 151 4.06 0.04 5.39
C ARG A 151 3.52 -1.26 5.98
N VAL A 152 3.62 -2.36 5.24
CA VAL A 152 3.12 -3.66 5.69
C VAL A 152 3.89 -4.14 6.92
N LEU A 153 5.21 -4.02 6.93
CA LEU A 153 6.02 -4.39 8.09
C LEU A 153 5.71 -3.52 9.31
N ALA A 154 5.62 -2.20 9.15
CA ALA A 154 5.24 -1.29 10.23
C ALA A 154 3.88 -1.67 10.85
N GLN A 155 2.90 -2.02 10.02
CA GLN A 155 1.60 -2.50 10.51
C GLN A 155 1.73 -3.84 11.26
N ARG A 156 2.53 -4.79 10.76
CA ARG A 156 2.79 -6.05 11.47
C ARG A 156 3.49 -5.83 12.80
N CYS A 157 4.40 -4.87 12.90
CA CYS A 157 5.04 -4.51 14.17
C CYS A 157 4.02 -4.01 15.19
N GLU A 158 3.09 -3.14 14.79
CA GLU A 158 2.04 -2.63 15.68
C GLU A 158 1.04 -3.74 16.09
N GLU A 159 0.72 -4.67 15.19
CA GLU A 159 -0.17 -5.80 15.48
C GLU A 159 0.43 -6.82 16.45
N ASN A 160 1.76 -7.03 16.41
CA ASN A 160 2.44 -8.07 17.20
C ASN A 160 3.25 -7.52 18.38
N GLY A 161 3.54 -6.22 18.38
CA GLY A 161 4.32 -5.55 19.41
C GLY A 161 3.44 -5.04 20.54
N LYS A 162 4.01 -5.01 21.75
CA LYS A 162 3.48 -4.23 22.87
C LYS A 162 4.16 -2.87 22.85
N THR A 163 3.94 -2.07 21.82
CA THR A 163 4.46 -0.70 21.78
C THR A 163 3.80 0.12 22.88
N SER A 164 4.57 0.91 23.62
CA SER A 164 4.06 1.80 24.68
C SER A 164 3.13 2.89 24.13
N LYS A 165 3.30 3.25 22.85
CA LYS A 165 2.49 4.23 22.13
C LYS A 165 1.98 3.64 20.80
N PRO A 166 0.69 3.29 20.71
CA PRO A 166 0.09 2.82 19.47
C PRO A 166 0.29 3.81 18.33
N GLY A 167 0.74 3.32 17.17
CA GLY A 167 0.94 4.11 15.95
C GLY A 167 2.31 4.79 15.83
N GLU A 168 3.20 4.69 16.80
CA GLU A 168 4.54 5.30 16.74
C GLU A 168 5.40 4.73 15.59
N ILE A 169 5.34 3.42 15.34
CA ILE A 169 6.10 2.79 14.26
C ILE A 169 5.54 3.23 12.91
N LEU A 170 4.21 3.31 12.80
CA LEU A 170 3.54 3.83 11.60
C LEU A 170 3.90 5.29 11.33
N GLU A 171 4.02 6.13 12.36
CA GLU A 171 4.49 7.52 12.22
C GLU A 171 5.91 7.59 11.64
N LYS A 172 6.84 6.82 12.20
CA LYS A 172 8.23 6.74 11.69
C LYS A 172 8.28 6.19 10.26
N ALA A 173 7.43 5.21 9.93
CA ALA A 173 7.30 4.69 8.58
C ALA A 173 6.83 5.79 7.60
N ALA A 174 5.86 6.61 8.01
CA ALA A 174 5.39 7.74 7.19
C ALA A 174 6.49 8.78 6.94
N GLU A 175 7.37 9.05 7.90
CA GLU A 175 8.53 9.93 7.70
C GLU A 175 9.50 9.40 6.64
N CYS A 176 9.73 8.08 6.63
CA CYS A 176 10.51 7.41 5.61
C CYS A 176 9.85 7.53 4.22
N LEU A 177 8.54 7.29 4.12
CA LEU A 177 7.76 7.45 2.87
C LEU A 177 7.77 8.91 2.37
N MET A 178 7.66 9.88 3.30
CA MET A 178 7.75 11.31 2.98
C MET A 178 9.10 11.70 2.38
N SER A 179 10.18 11.00 2.75
CA SER A 179 11.51 11.25 2.18
C SER A 179 11.56 10.92 0.68
N CYS A 180 11.00 9.78 0.27
CA CYS A 180 10.82 9.44 -1.15
C CYS A 180 9.92 10.45 -1.88
N PHE A 181 8.84 10.89 -1.23
CA PHE A 181 7.90 11.85 -1.80
C PHE A 181 8.58 13.19 -2.09
N ARG A 182 9.41 13.70 -1.17
CA ARG A 182 10.15 14.96 -1.36
C ARG A 182 11.10 14.88 -2.55
N VAL A 183 11.78 13.75 -2.75
CA VAL A 183 12.66 13.55 -3.92
C VAL A 183 11.86 13.59 -5.22
N CYS A 184 10.73 12.89 -5.28
CA CYS A 184 9.87 12.88 -6.47
C CYS A 184 9.24 14.24 -6.76
N ALA A 185 8.78 14.95 -5.73
CA ALA A 185 8.16 16.28 -5.87
C ALA A 185 9.18 17.35 -6.32
N ALA A 186 10.43 17.25 -5.86
CA ALA A 186 11.51 18.16 -6.23
C ALA A 186 12.04 17.95 -7.65
N ASP A 187 11.63 16.89 -8.35
CA ASP A 187 12.08 16.57 -9.70
C ASP A 187 11.42 17.47 -10.76
N ALA A 188 11.88 18.72 -10.83
CA ALA A 188 11.34 19.75 -11.71
C ALA A 188 12.10 19.90 -13.04
N ARG A 189 13.25 19.24 -13.19
CA ARG A 189 14.16 19.43 -14.33
C ARG A 189 14.04 18.34 -15.39
N SER A 190 13.55 17.17 -15.01
CA SER A 190 13.38 16.03 -15.92
C SER A 190 12.29 16.30 -16.95
N SER A 191 12.40 15.64 -18.11
CA SER A 191 11.35 15.59 -19.12
C SER A 191 10.05 15.01 -18.54
N GLU A 192 8.92 15.22 -19.21
CA GLU A 192 7.64 14.61 -18.80
C GLU A 192 7.68 13.08 -18.85
N GLU A 193 8.49 12.51 -19.74
CA GLU A 193 8.63 11.06 -19.94
C GLU A 193 9.52 10.42 -18.87
N ASP A 194 10.52 11.14 -18.35
CA ASP A 194 11.54 10.61 -17.42
C ASP A 194 11.38 11.09 -15.98
N THR A 195 10.36 11.91 -15.71
CA THR A 195 10.17 12.49 -14.37
C THR A 195 9.73 11.45 -13.33
N LYS A 196 10.26 11.60 -12.12
CA LYS A 196 9.85 10.86 -10.92
C LYS A 196 8.55 11.35 -10.33
N ARG A 197 8.01 12.49 -10.79
CA ARG A 197 6.69 13.00 -10.37
C ARG A 197 5.57 12.01 -10.66
N LEU A 198 5.76 11.11 -11.64
CA LEU A 198 4.86 9.99 -11.93
C LEU A 198 4.70 9.03 -10.73
N GLY A 199 5.67 8.98 -9.82
CA GLY A 199 5.61 8.16 -8.59
C GLY A 199 4.93 8.82 -7.39
N MET A 200 4.51 10.08 -7.50
CA MET A 200 3.91 10.80 -6.38
C MET A 200 2.59 10.19 -5.91
N LEU A 201 1.71 9.78 -6.83
CA LEU A 201 0.39 9.28 -6.45
C LEU A 201 0.48 7.95 -5.69
N ASN A 202 1.40 7.07 -6.10
CA ASN A 202 1.68 5.83 -5.39
C ASN A 202 2.09 6.09 -3.93
N LEU A 203 3.03 7.01 -3.71
CA LEU A 203 3.51 7.39 -2.38
C LEU A 203 2.40 8.03 -1.54
N VAL A 204 1.61 8.93 -2.12
CA VAL A 204 0.46 9.56 -1.44
C VAL A 204 -0.55 8.50 -1.02
N ASN A 205 -0.83 7.50 -1.86
CA ASN A 205 -1.70 6.39 -1.50
C ASN A 205 -1.13 5.53 -0.35
N GLN A 206 0.18 5.33 -0.27
CA GLN A 206 0.80 4.67 0.89
C GLN A 206 0.65 5.52 2.16
N LEU A 207 0.93 6.81 2.07
CA LEU A 207 0.84 7.78 3.16
C LEU A 207 -0.59 7.93 3.69
N PHE A 208 -1.60 7.98 2.82
CA PHE A 208 -3.00 7.99 3.23
C PHE A 208 -3.38 6.77 4.04
N LYS A 209 -2.95 5.56 3.62
CA LYS A 209 -3.22 4.34 4.39
C LYS A 209 -2.61 4.41 5.79
N VAL A 210 -1.44 5.02 5.94
CA VAL A 210 -0.84 5.26 7.26
C VAL A 210 -1.62 6.31 8.05
N TYR A 211 -1.83 7.50 7.49
CA TYR A 211 -2.44 8.64 8.19
C TYR A 211 -3.89 8.41 8.60
N PHE A 212 -4.67 7.69 7.80
CA PHE A 212 -6.01 7.27 8.21
C PHE A 212 -5.96 6.25 9.35
N LYS A 213 -4.99 5.33 9.35
CA LYS A 213 -4.84 4.33 10.42
C LYS A 213 -4.48 4.94 11.77
N ILE A 214 -3.60 5.94 11.78
CA ILE A 214 -3.17 6.65 12.99
C ILE A 214 -4.02 7.91 13.28
N ASN A 215 -5.12 8.11 12.56
CA ASN A 215 -6.02 9.26 12.70
C ASN A 215 -5.34 10.65 12.62
N LYS A 216 -4.31 10.80 11.77
CA LYS A 216 -3.61 12.08 11.50
C LYS A 216 -4.07 12.72 10.18
N LEU A 217 -5.38 12.90 10.02
CA LEU A 217 -6.01 13.33 8.76
C LEU A 217 -5.56 14.74 8.27
N HIS A 218 -5.12 15.60 9.18
CA HIS A 218 -4.60 16.93 8.84
C HIS A 218 -3.35 16.87 7.94
N LEU A 219 -2.55 15.81 8.03
CA LEU A 219 -1.36 15.58 7.21
C LEU A 219 -1.69 15.23 5.75
N CYS A 220 -2.94 14.87 5.44
CA CYS A 220 -3.35 14.59 4.07
C CYS A 220 -3.46 15.88 3.23
N LYS A 221 -3.75 17.03 3.84
CA LYS A 221 -4.04 18.28 3.11
C LYS A 221 -2.86 18.77 2.23
N PRO A 222 -1.60 18.78 2.69
CA PRO A 222 -0.46 19.12 1.83
C PRO A 222 -0.26 18.14 0.67
N LEU A 223 -0.49 16.84 0.90
CA LEU A 223 -0.35 15.81 -0.13
C LEU A 223 -1.41 15.96 -1.23
N ILE A 224 -2.66 16.23 -0.84
CA ILE A 224 -3.76 16.49 -1.78
C ILE A 224 -3.39 17.66 -2.70
N ARG A 225 -2.97 18.78 -2.10
CA ARG A 225 -2.56 19.97 -2.87
C ARG A 225 -1.44 19.69 -3.87
N ALA A 226 -0.45 18.88 -3.48
CA ALA A 226 0.67 18.54 -4.35
C ALA A 226 0.26 17.65 -5.54
N ILE A 227 -0.72 16.77 -5.37
CA ILE A 227 -1.30 15.99 -6.48
C ILE A 227 -2.17 16.87 -7.36
N ASP A 228 -3.04 17.70 -6.78
CA ASP A 228 -3.97 18.56 -7.53
C ASP A 228 -3.24 19.63 -8.35
N SER A 229 -2.06 20.09 -7.89
CA SER A 229 -1.20 21.03 -8.62
C SER A 229 -0.27 20.36 -9.63
N SER A 230 -0.23 19.02 -9.67
CA SER A 230 0.61 18.29 -10.60
C SER A 230 0.03 18.32 -12.02
N VAL A 231 0.88 18.57 -13.01
CA VAL A 231 0.52 18.44 -14.43
C VAL A 231 0.14 17.00 -14.81
N PHE A 232 0.61 16.02 -14.03
CA PHE A 232 0.39 14.59 -14.27
C PHE A 232 -0.87 14.01 -13.61
N LYS A 233 -1.72 14.85 -13.00
CA LYS A 233 -2.89 14.41 -12.23
C LYS A 233 -3.80 13.43 -12.99
N ASP A 234 -3.92 13.60 -14.30
CA ASP A 234 -4.77 12.78 -15.18
C ASP A 234 -4.00 11.60 -15.82
N ALA A 235 -2.65 11.64 -15.79
CA ALA A 235 -1.77 10.62 -16.36
C ALA A 235 -1.49 9.45 -15.41
N PHE A 236 -1.82 9.57 -14.13
CA PHE A 236 -1.61 8.49 -13.16
C PHE A 236 -2.45 7.24 -13.50
N PRO A 237 -1.99 6.02 -13.15
CA PRO A 237 -2.77 4.83 -13.39
C PRO A 237 -4.15 4.86 -12.71
N LEU A 238 -5.20 4.45 -13.43
CA LEU A 238 -6.57 4.41 -12.90
C LEU A 238 -6.70 3.70 -11.53
N PRO A 239 -6.03 2.56 -11.27
CA PRO A 239 -5.97 1.95 -9.93
C PRO A 239 -5.57 2.90 -8.79
N GLU A 240 -4.56 3.73 -9.05
CA GLU A 240 -4.04 4.67 -8.08
C GLU A 240 -4.97 5.87 -7.92
N GLN A 241 -5.58 6.34 -9.01
CA GLN A 241 -6.59 7.39 -8.96
C GLN A 241 -7.82 6.97 -8.12
N ILE A 242 -8.32 5.74 -8.30
CA ILE A 242 -9.45 5.22 -7.51
C ILE A 242 -9.12 5.18 -6.02
N THR A 243 -7.91 4.72 -5.67
CA THR A 243 -7.45 4.68 -4.27
C THR A 243 -7.34 6.09 -3.69
N TYR A 244 -6.78 7.02 -4.46
CA TYR A 244 -6.64 8.42 -4.06
C TYR A 244 -8.01 9.06 -3.81
N LYS A 245 -8.93 8.94 -4.78
CA LYS A 245 -10.28 9.53 -4.69
C LYS A 245 -11.09 8.94 -3.54
N TYR A 246 -10.92 7.65 -3.24
CA TYR A 246 -11.50 7.05 -2.03
C TYR A 246 -11.05 7.76 -0.74
N PHE A 247 -9.75 7.98 -0.56
CA PHE A 247 -9.24 8.65 0.64
C PHE A 247 -9.57 10.14 0.70
N VAL A 248 -9.48 10.86 -0.43
CA VAL A 248 -9.86 12.28 -0.49
C VAL A 248 -11.35 12.45 -0.19
N GLY A 249 -12.21 11.58 -0.73
CA GLY A 249 -13.64 11.59 -0.43
C GLY A 249 -13.96 11.32 1.03
N ARG A 250 -13.27 10.35 1.67
CA ARG A 250 -13.38 10.12 3.12
C ARG A 250 -12.93 11.32 3.95
N LYS A 251 -11.84 11.99 3.54
CA LYS A 251 -11.37 13.21 4.21
C LYS A 251 -12.41 14.33 4.08
N ALA A 252 -12.97 14.54 2.89
CA ALA A 252 -14.01 15.54 2.65
C ALA A 252 -15.26 15.26 3.50
N MET A 253 -15.66 13.99 3.64
CA MET A 253 -16.73 13.58 4.55
C MET A 253 -16.41 13.96 6.01
N PHE A 254 -15.18 13.74 6.48
CA PHE A 254 -14.75 14.15 7.83
C PHE A 254 -14.79 15.68 8.02
N ASP A 255 -14.40 16.43 6.99
CA ASP A 255 -14.48 17.89 6.98
C ASP A 255 -15.91 18.42 6.77
N SER A 256 -16.92 17.55 6.70
CA SER A 256 -18.32 17.86 6.42
C SER A 256 -18.57 18.52 5.05
N ASP A 257 -17.62 18.41 4.12
CA ASP A 257 -17.78 18.80 2.71
C ASP A 257 -18.41 17.64 1.93
N TYR A 258 -19.71 17.45 2.13
CA TYR A 258 -20.44 16.31 1.57
C TYR A 258 -20.56 16.35 0.04
N LYS A 259 -20.50 17.52 -0.58
CA LYS A 259 -20.55 17.65 -2.05
C LYS A 259 -19.27 17.10 -2.67
N SER A 260 -18.11 17.57 -2.20
CA SER A 260 -16.82 17.06 -2.67
C SER A 260 -16.66 15.57 -2.33
N ALA A 261 -17.11 15.15 -1.13
CA ALA A 261 -17.10 13.74 -0.75
C ALA A 261 -17.88 12.86 -1.73
N ASP A 262 -19.06 13.31 -2.15
CA ASP A 262 -19.89 12.61 -3.11
C ASP A 262 -19.22 12.45 -4.48
N GLU A 263 -18.65 13.54 -5.01
CA GLU A 263 -17.96 13.54 -6.30
C GLU A 263 -16.79 12.54 -6.30
N PHE A 264 -15.93 12.59 -5.28
CA PHE A 264 -14.77 11.72 -5.20
C PHE A 264 -15.12 10.26 -4.94
N LEU A 265 -16.07 9.98 -4.05
CA LEU A 265 -16.49 8.61 -3.75
C LEU A 265 -17.31 8.00 -4.90
N SER A 266 -18.12 8.79 -5.60
CA SER A 266 -18.84 8.34 -6.80
C SER A 266 -17.85 7.98 -7.91
N PHE A 267 -16.84 8.83 -8.17
CA PHE A 267 -15.76 8.51 -9.12
C PHE A 267 -15.08 7.19 -8.77
N ALA A 268 -14.69 7.01 -7.49
CA ALA A 268 -14.04 5.78 -7.04
C ALA A 268 -14.93 4.55 -7.23
N PHE A 269 -16.23 4.67 -6.94
CA PHE A 269 -17.18 3.57 -7.08
C PHE A 269 -17.40 3.17 -8.54
N GLU A 270 -17.61 4.16 -9.42
CA GLU A 270 -17.92 3.95 -10.84
C GLU A 270 -16.74 3.35 -11.59
N ASN A 271 -15.53 3.86 -11.35
CA ASN A 271 -14.30 3.40 -12.02
C ASN A 271 -13.73 2.12 -11.41
N CYS A 272 -14.17 1.71 -10.22
CA CYS A 272 -13.77 0.42 -9.66
C CYS A 272 -14.37 -0.73 -10.50
N PRO A 273 -13.56 -1.68 -11.03
CA PRO A 273 -14.08 -2.79 -11.81
C PRO A 273 -15.02 -3.69 -10.98
N ARG A 274 -15.98 -4.31 -11.66
CA ARG A 274 -17.07 -5.07 -11.02
C ARG A 274 -16.60 -6.29 -10.22
N ASP A 275 -15.46 -6.87 -10.60
CA ASP A 275 -14.90 -8.06 -9.97
C ASP A 275 -14.32 -7.76 -8.57
N TYR A 276 -14.00 -6.50 -8.27
CA TYR A 276 -13.46 -6.08 -6.97
C TYR A 276 -14.57 -5.73 -5.98
N ILE A 277 -15.41 -6.71 -5.67
CA ILE A 277 -16.58 -6.58 -4.78
C ILE A 277 -16.20 -5.98 -3.42
N LYS A 278 -15.07 -6.42 -2.83
CA LYS A 278 -14.58 -5.91 -1.55
C LYS A 278 -14.26 -4.41 -1.60
N ASN A 279 -13.61 -3.94 -2.67
CA ASN A 279 -13.29 -2.53 -2.83
C ASN A 279 -14.55 -1.70 -3.05
N LYS A 280 -15.49 -2.17 -3.88
CA LYS A 280 -16.79 -1.51 -4.05
C LYS A 280 -17.56 -1.43 -2.73
N ARG A 281 -17.54 -2.50 -1.92
CA ARG A 281 -18.13 -2.50 -0.58
C ARG A 281 -17.50 -1.42 0.31
N LEU A 282 -16.17 -1.31 0.37
CA LEU A 282 -15.48 -0.28 1.13
C LEU A 282 -15.89 1.14 0.70
N ILE A 283 -15.96 1.39 -0.61
CA ILE A 283 -16.38 2.70 -1.13
C ILE A 283 -17.84 2.99 -0.73
N LEU A 284 -18.73 2.01 -0.85
CA LEU A 284 -20.15 2.16 -0.50
C LEU A 284 -20.39 2.46 0.97
N ILE A 285 -19.56 1.92 1.88
CA ILE A 285 -19.67 2.20 3.32
C ILE A 285 -19.56 3.71 3.61
N TYR A 286 -18.79 4.45 2.81
CA TYR A 286 -18.68 5.90 2.94
C TYR A 286 -19.60 6.67 1.99
N LEU A 287 -19.80 6.17 0.77
CA LEU A 287 -20.64 6.84 -0.24
C LEU A 287 -22.12 6.85 0.15
N VAL A 288 -22.64 5.77 0.71
CA VAL A 288 -24.08 5.66 1.05
C VAL A 288 -24.48 6.70 2.11
N PRO A 289 -23.78 6.84 3.25
CA PRO A 289 -24.06 7.93 4.20
C PRO A 289 -23.99 9.32 3.57
N VAL A 290 -22.99 9.59 2.73
CA VAL A 290 -22.83 10.89 2.05
C VAL A 290 -24.03 11.18 1.14
N LYS A 291 -24.44 10.22 0.31
CA LYS A 291 -25.63 10.33 -0.56
C LYS A 291 -26.90 10.57 0.27
N MET A 292 -27.05 9.87 1.40
CA MET A 292 -28.20 10.04 2.30
C MET A 292 -28.25 11.44 2.92
N LEU A 293 -27.11 12.00 3.34
CA LEU A 293 -27.02 13.38 3.84
C LEU A 293 -27.35 14.42 2.77
N LEU A 294 -27.11 14.10 1.50
CA LEU A 294 -27.50 14.92 0.36
C LEU A 294 -28.95 14.69 -0.11
N GLY A 295 -29.72 13.85 0.61
CA GLY A 295 -31.13 13.58 0.31
C GLY A 295 -31.41 12.40 -0.62
N TYR A 296 -30.38 11.66 -1.05
CA TYR A 296 -30.52 10.49 -1.92
C TYR A 296 -30.59 9.19 -1.10
N MET A 297 -31.66 8.42 -1.28
CA MET A 297 -31.85 7.16 -0.55
C MET A 297 -31.35 5.95 -1.36
N PRO A 298 -30.61 5.02 -0.75
CA PRO A 298 -30.05 3.87 -1.47
C PRO A 298 -31.13 2.88 -1.92
N LYS A 299 -30.90 2.23 -3.07
CA LYS A 299 -31.72 1.10 -3.54
C LYS A 299 -31.31 -0.18 -2.80
N LYS A 300 -32.29 -0.92 -2.28
CA LYS A 300 -32.09 -2.17 -1.52
C LYS A 300 -31.24 -3.20 -2.27
N GLU A 301 -31.47 -3.35 -3.57
CA GLU A 301 -30.74 -4.27 -4.45
C GLU A 301 -29.22 -4.03 -4.45
N ILE A 302 -28.80 -2.76 -4.51
CA ILE A 302 -27.37 -2.40 -4.48
C ILE A 302 -26.78 -2.75 -3.12
N LEU A 303 -27.50 -2.46 -2.03
CA LEU A 303 -27.04 -2.74 -0.68
C LEU A 303 -26.89 -4.25 -0.42
N GLN A 304 -27.82 -5.06 -0.95
CA GLN A 304 -27.75 -6.53 -0.89
C GLN A 304 -26.54 -7.06 -1.66
N ARG A 305 -26.31 -6.55 -2.87
CA ARG A 305 -25.22 -7.01 -3.73
C ARG A 305 -23.83 -6.86 -3.10
N TYR A 306 -23.63 -5.82 -2.31
CA TYR A 306 -22.34 -5.50 -1.70
C TYR A 306 -22.29 -5.72 -0.19
N ASP A 307 -23.26 -6.44 0.39
CA ASP A 307 -23.31 -6.76 1.82
C ASP A 307 -23.18 -5.51 2.73
N VAL A 308 -24.01 -4.51 2.44
CA VAL A 308 -24.14 -3.25 3.21
C VAL A 308 -25.61 -2.94 3.52
N LEU A 309 -26.40 -4.00 3.75
CA LEU A 309 -27.84 -3.94 4.02
C LEU A 309 -28.22 -3.10 5.24
N GLN A 310 -27.28 -2.85 6.17
CA GLN A 310 -27.55 -2.07 7.38
C GLN A 310 -28.04 -0.65 7.02
N PHE A 311 -27.57 -0.08 5.90
CA PHE A 311 -28.03 1.23 5.44
C PHE A 311 -29.48 1.26 4.97
N HIS A 312 -30.08 0.10 4.68
CA HIS A 312 -31.49 0.03 4.29
C HIS A 312 -32.41 0.39 5.46
N GLU A 313 -32.18 -0.22 6.63
CA GLU A 313 -32.96 0.07 7.85
C GLU A 313 -32.82 1.54 8.26
N LEU A 314 -31.61 2.10 8.10
CA LEU A 314 -31.34 3.50 8.36
C LEU A 314 -32.13 4.41 7.40
N ALA A 315 -32.09 4.11 6.10
CA ALA A 315 -32.81 4.87 5.08
C ALA A 315 -34.33 4.83 5.29
N GLU A 316 -34.89 3.69 5.70
CA GLU A 316 -36.32 3.58 6.04
C GLU A 316 -36.67 4.42 7.27
N SER A 317 -35.87 4.35 8.33
CA SER A 317 -36.10 5.16 9.54
C SER A 317 -36.10 6.67 9.26
N LEU A 318 -35.24 7.13 8.34
CA LEU A 318 -35.20 8.52 7.88
C LEU A 318 -36.45 8.90 7.08
N LYS A 319 -36.91 8.03 6.17
CA LYS A 319 -38.14 8.27 5.39
C LYS A 319 -39.39 8.33 6.27
N GLU A 320 -39.43 7.52 7.32
CA GLU A 320 -40.53 7.47 8.29
C GLU A 320 -40.51 8.64 9.28
N GLY A 321 -39.43 9.41 9.38
CA GLY A 321 -39.25 10.44 10.41
C GLY A 321 -39.15 9.86 11.84
N ASN A 322 -38.80 8.58 11.98
CA ASN A 322 -38.79 7.88 13.26
C ASN A 322 -37.43 8.01 13.95
N VAL A 323 -37.26 9.08 14.72
CA VAL A 323 -36.00 9.40 15.42
C VAL A 323 -35.55 8.27 16.36
N ARG A 324 -36.48 7.62 17.08
CA ARG A 324 -36.14 6.51 17.99
C ARG A 324 -35.63 5.27 17.26
N LYS A 325 -36.19 4.96 16.09
CA LYS A 325 -35.72 3.86 15.22
C LYS A 325 -34.36 4.21 14.64
N PHE A 326 -34.17 5.46 14.22
CA PHE A 326 -32.91 5.98 13.70
C PHE A 326 -31.76 5.82 14.73
N ASP A 327 -31.95 6.29 15.97
CA ASP A 327 -30.93 6.22 17.02
C ASP A 327 -30.50 4.76 17.31
N LYS A 328 -31.46 3.84 17.38
CA LYS A 328 -31.19 2.40 17.56
C LYS A 328 -30.39 1.79 16.41
N VAL A 329 -30.68 2.19 15.17
CA VAL A 329 -29.95 1.68 13.99
C VAL A 329 -28.53 2.25 13.96
N ILE A 330 -28.34 3.52 14.30
CA ILE A 330 -27.02 4.15 14.41
C ILE A 330 -26.17 3.45 15.48
N GLU A 331 -26.74 3.11 16.63
CA GLU A 331 -26.02 2.38 17.68
C GLU A 331 -25.52 1.02 17.19
N LYS A 332 -26.36 0.27 16.47
CA LYS A 332 -25.93 -0.98 15.80
C LYS A 332 -24.83 -0.76 14.75
N MET A 333 -24.92 0.33 13.99
CA MET A 333 -23.91 0.68 12.98
C MET A 333 -22.55 1.08 13.57
N ARG A 334 -22.50 1.70 14.75
CA ARG A 334 -21.22 2.06 15.40
C ARG A 334 -20.32 0.85 15.58
N VAL A 335 -20.89 -0.31 15.93
CA VAL A 335 -20.20 -1.59 16.05
C VAL A 335 -19.73 -2.13 14.68
N PHE A 336 -20.45 -1.81 13.61
CA PHE A 336 -20.05 -2.17 12.25
C PHE A 336 -18.88 -1.31 11.75
N SER A 337 -18.93 0.02 11.97
CA SER A 337 -17.90 0.95 11.53
C SER A 337 -16.53 0.68 12.19
N SER A 338 -16.51 0.33 13.48
CA SER A 338 -15.27 -0.05 14.16
C SER A 338 -14.62 -1.32 13.58
N ASN A 339 -15.42 -2.26 13.10
CA ASN A 339 -14.94 -3.46 12.39
C ASN A 339 -14.45 -3.15 10.96
N VAL A 340 -14.96 -2.10 10.32
CA VAL A 340 -14.47 -1.67 9.00
C VAL A 340 -13.13 -0.94 9.12
N GLU A 341 -12.95 -0.12 10.16
CA GLU A 341 -11.69 0.60 10.42
C GLU A 341 -10.53 -0.31 10.84
N SER A 342 -10.83 -1.45 11.47
CA SER A 342 -9.80 -2.47 11.76
C SER A 342 -9.31 -3.16 10.48
N ILE A 343 -10.18 -3.28 9.48
CA ILE A 343 -9.94 -3.94 8.19
C ILE A 343 -9.32 -3.01 7.12
N SER A 344 -9.63 -1.71 7.18
CA SER A 344 -9.05 -0.66 6.31
C SER A 344 -7.67 -0.22 6.76
#